data_AF-A0A2T3NV62-F1
#
_entry.id   AF-A0A2T3NV62-F1
#
_cell.length_a   1.000
_cell.length_b   1.000
_cell.length_c   1.000
_cell.angle_alpha   90.00
_cell.angle_beta   90.00
_cell.angle_gamma   90.00
#
_symmetry.space_group_name_H-M   'P 1'
#
loop_
_entity.id
_entity.type
_entity.pdbx_description
1 polymer ?
#
loop_
_entity_poly.entity_id
_entity_poly.type
_entity_poly.pdbx_seq_one_letter_code
_entity_poly.pdbx_strand_id
1 'polypeptide(L)'
;MAWYEWPFILSNVFSQLAVGAFIVLGFVILSGKLCFGQLDRLHKTMQALWLLFAVALLLREGSMMLSSSEAAYQFSHEAFMTAGFFVSALLYWFAEKALFASDTVRKGLLMAVIALGVLYLANGLLVRSEQWLVASHFLATTLCGGALLAHSMLIRAQHKVEELNGWLPKVGAVIAVICLVTGLPQMVDLIYMAEQHNEAAPFVAQVISLGLLIAAVGVWFMPTLTKSKPVFNVMSFAMVMMFFSSYFAGVGY
;
A
#
# COMPACT_ATOMS: atom_id res chain seq x y z
N MET A 1 14.67 -17.37 -8.08
CA MET A 1 14.15 -15.98 -8.02
C MET A 1 13.12 -15.82 -9.11
N ALA A 2 11.88 -15.51 -8.75
CA ALA A 2 10.80 -15.21 -9.69
C ALA A 2 10.96 -13.82 -10.35
N TRP A 3 12.17 -13.45 -10.81
CA TRP A 3 12.41 -12.18 -11.52
C TRP A 3 11.54 -12.05 -12.76
N TYR A 4 11.14 -13.16 -13.38
CA TYR A 4 10.24 -13.15 -14.53
C TYR A 4 8.81 -12.73 -14.16
N GLU A 5 8.41 -12.81 -12.89
CA GLU A 5 7.10 -12.39 -12.38
C GLU A 5 7.09 -10.93 -11.90
N TRP A 6 8.13 -10.15 -12.24
CA TRP A 6 8.23 -8.74 -11.86
C TRP A 6 6.97 -7.89 -12.17
N PRO A 7 6.18 -8.11 -13.26
CA PRO A 7 4.96 -7.34 -13.50
C PRO A 7 3.89 -7.60 -12.44
N PHE A 8 3.76 -8.87 -12.00
CA PHE A 8 2.81 -9.28 -10.97
C PHE A 8 3.21 -8.74 -9.60
N ILE A 9 4.50 -8.81 -9.27
CA ILE A 9 5.05 -8.26 -8.02
C ILE A 9 4.78 -6.76 -7.96
N LEU A 10 5.13 -6.00 -9.01
CA LEU A 10 4.90 -4.57 -9.05
C LEU A 10 3.41 -4.20 -9.00
N SER A 11 2.56 -4.96 -9.70
CA SER A 11 1.12 -4.77 -9.65
C SER A 11 0.58 -4.91 -8.22
N ASN A 12 1.02 -5.93 -7.50
CA ASN A 12 0.63 -6.14 -6.11
C ASN A 12 1.12 -5.00 -5.22
N VAL A 13 2.38 -4.57 -5.34
CA VAL A 13 2.92 -3.46 -4.53
C VAL A 13 2.14 -2.17 -4.79
N PHE A 14 1.89 -1.81 -6.05
CA PHE A 14 1.17 -0.59 -6.39
C PHE A 14 -0.29 -0.61 -5.94
N SER A 15 -1.00 -1.73 -6.12
CA SER A 15 -2.39 -1.86 -5.67
C SER A 15 -2.49 -1.79 -4.14
N GLN A 16 -1.64 -2.51 -3.42
CA GLN A 16 -1.61 -2.52 -1.94
C GLN A 16 -1.31 -1.13 -1.37
N LEU A 17 -0.29 -0.45 -1.89
CA LEU A 17 0.05 0.92 -1.48
C LEU A 17 -1.12 1.88 -1.73
N ALA A 18 -1.75 1.80 -2.90
CA ALA A 18 -2.82 2.71 -3.28
C ALA A 18 -4.11 2.47 -2.47
N VAL A 19 -4.52 1.21 -2.27
CA VAL A 19 -5.68 0.84 -1.43
C VAL A 19 -5.44 1.30 0.00
N GLY A 20 -4.29 0.95 0.57
CA GLY A 20 -3.92 1.33 1.93
C GLY A 20 -3.89 2.83 2.16
N ALA A 21 -3.31 3.58 1.22
CA ALA A 21 -3.29 5.03 1.29
C ALA A 21 -4.70 5.61 1.23
N PHE A 22 -5.55 5.11 0.34
CA PHE A 22 -6.92 5.58 0.22
C PHE A 22 -7.74 5.30 1.49
N ILE A 23 -7.58 4.13 2.14
CA ILE A 23 -8.26 3.82 3.41
C ILE A 23 -7.90 4.88 4.46
N VAL A 24 -6.60 5.16 4.65
CA VAL A 24 -6.14 6.15 5.63
C VAL A 24 -6.64 7.55 5.28
N LEU A 25 -6.52 7.97 4.02
CA LEU A 25 -7.03 9.28 3.57
C LEU A 25 -8.55 9.39 3.74
N GLY A 26 -9.29 8.32 3.47
CA GLY A 26 -10.73 8.27 3.62
C GLY A 26 -11.17 8.51 5.06
N PHE A 27 -10.52 7.86 6.04
CA PHE A 27 -10.77 8.15 7.46
C PHE A 27 -10.42 9.59 7.84
N VAL A 28 -9.32 10.14 7.30
CA VAL A 28 -8.93 11.54 7.54
C VAL A 28 -9.97 12.51 6.95
N ILE A 29 -10.51 12.23 5.77
CA ILE A 29 -11.57 13.05 5.15
C ILE A 29 -12.86 12.95 5.97
N LEU A 30 -13.26 11.74 6.38
CA LEU A 30 -14.45 11.53 7.22
C LEU A 30 -14.35 12.22 8.58
N SER A 31 -13.14 12.42 9.11
CA SER A 31 -12.94 13.14 10.37
C SER A 31 -13.37 14.61 10.33
N GLY A 32 -13.52 15.19 9.13
CA GLY A 32 -13.93 16.59 8.95
C GLY A 32 -12.91 17.63 9.45
N LYS A 33 -11.72 17.21 9.91
CA LYS A 33 -10.68 18.11 10.45
C LYS A 33 -9.95 18.92 9.36
N LEU A 34 -10.12 18.58 8.07
CA LEU A 34 -9.50 19.28 6.95
C LEU A 34 -10.36 20.47 6.52
N CYS A 35 -9.75 21.65 6.33
CA CYS A 35 -10.48 22.78 5.75
C CYS A 35 -10.72 22.56 4.25
N PHE A 36 -11.70 23.26 3.68
CA PHE A 36 -12.08 23.12 2.26
C PHE A 36 -10.88 23.26 1.30
N GLY A 37 -10.00 24.23 1.54
CA GLY A 37 -8.79 24.43 0.72
C GLY A 37 -7.76 23.29 0.85
N GLN A 38 -7.65 22.66 2.02
CA GLN A 38 -6.79 21.48 2.21
C GLN A 38 -7.39 20.25 1.53
N LEU A 39 -8.69 20.08 1.63
CA LEU A 39 -9.42 19.01 0.99
C LEU A 39 -9.29 19.09 -0.54
N ASP A 40 -9.42 20.28 -1.13
CA ASP A 40 -9.22 20.46 -2.59
C ASP A 40 -7.80 20.08 -3.04
N ARG A 41 -6.78 20.52 -2.28
CA ARG A 41 -5.38 20.17 -2.53
C ARG A 41 -5.12 18.68 -2.35
N LEU A 42 -5.72 18.04 -1.36
CA LEU A 42 -5.61 16.60 -1.15
C LEU A 42 -6.22 15.82 -2.31
N HIS A 43 -7.40 16.20 -2.80
CA HIS A 43 -7.98 15.55 -3.97
C HIS A 43 -7.13 15.74 -5.24
N LYS A 44 -6.35 16.83 -5.35
CA LYS A 44 -5.38 17.00 -6.45
C LYS A 44 -4.20 16.02 -6.33
N THR A 45 -3.76 15.68 -5.12
CA THR A 45 -2.68 14.68 -4.94
C THR A 45 -3.14 13.25 -5.21
N MET A 46 -4.45 12.95 -5.06
CA MET A 46 -5.02 11.62 -5.34
C MET A 46 -4.84 11.12 -6.78
N GLN A 47 -4.50 11.99 -7.74
CA GLN A 47 -4.15 11.58 -9.10
C GLN A 47 -3.01 10.55 -9.13
N ALA A 48 -2.08 10.62 -8.18
CA ALA A 48 -1.03 9.62 -8.02
C ALA A 48 -1.61 8.22 -7.75
N LEU A 49 -2.67 8.10 -6.94
CA LEU A 49 -3.32 6.82 -6.64
C LEU A 49 -3.94 6.21 -7.91
N TRP A 50 -4.56 7.05 -8.75
CA TRP A 50 -5.14 6.60 -10.02
C TRP A 50 -4.08 6.07 -10.97
N LEU A 51 -2.93 6.73 -11.04
CA LEU A 51 -1.79 6.27 -11.82
C LEU A 51 -1.25 4.94 -11.28
N LEU A 52 -1.14 4.78 -9.96
CA LEU A 52 -0.72 3.51 -9.35
C LEU A 52 -1.69 2.37 -9.69
N PHE A 53 -3.01 2.60 -9.59
CA PHE A 53 -4.01 1.58 -9.95
C PHE A 53 -3.99 1.23 -11.44
N ALA A 54 -3.92 2.24 -12.31
CA ALA A 54 -3.87 2.02 -13.75
C ALA A 54 -2.63 1.20 -14.14
N VAL A 55 -1.45 1.57 -13.63
CA VAL A 55 -0.20 0.83 -13.86
C VAL A 55 -0.29 -0.58 -13.26
N ALA A 56 -0.84 -0.74 -12.06
CA ALA A 56 -1.00 -2.05 -11.44
C ALA A 56 -1.85 -2.99 -12.30
N LEU A 57 -3.01 -2.54 -12.76
CA LEU A 57 -3.91 -3.36 -13.58
C LEU A 57 -3.31 -3.65 -14.95
N LEU A 58 -2.65 -2.66 -15.57
CA LEU A 58 -1.97 -2.84 -16.86
C LEU A 58 -0.84 -3.86 -16.78
N LEU A 59 -0.02 -3.82 -15.72
CA LEU A 59 1.06 -4.78 -15.53
C LEU A 59 0.51 -6.20 -15.34
N ARG A 60 -0.50 -6.37 -14.49
CA ARG A 60 -1.06 -7.70 -14.19
C ARG A 60 -1.81 -8.30 -15.37
N GLU A 61 -2.81 -7.58 -15.86
CA GLU A 61 -3.70 -8.11 -16.89
C GLU A 61 -3.06 -8.05 -18.27
N GLY A 62 -2.23 -7.04 -18.54
CA GLY A 62 -1.42 -6.99 -19.76
C GLY A 62 -0.45 -8.16 -19.85
N SER A 63 0.24 -8.51 -18.75
CA SER A 63 1.10 -9.70 -18.73
C SER A 63 0.32 -11.00 -18.92
N MET A 64 -0.84 -11.16 -18.27
CA MET A 64 -1.68 -12.34 -18.44
C MET A 64 -2.18 -12.51 -19.88
N MET A 65 -2.68 -11.43 -20.49
CA MET A 65 -3.16 -11.44 -21.89
C MET A 65 -2.05 -11.77 -22.89
N LEU A 66 -0.83 -11.29 -22.66
CA LEU A 66 0.32 -11.59 -23.52
C LEU A 66 0.85 -13.02 -23.33
N SER A 67 0.66 -13.59 -22.14
CA SER A 67 1.10 -14.96 -21.80
C SER A 67 0.12 -16.05 -22.20
N SER A 68 -1.17 -15.71 -22.39
CA SER A 68 -2.21 -16.68 -22.72
C SER A 68 -2.17 -17.06 -24.21
N SER A 69 -1.37 -18.08 -24.54
CA SER A 69 -1.51 -18.82 -25.81
C SER A 69 -2.61 -19.89 -25.64
N GLU A 70 -3.73 -19.70 -26.34
CA GLU A 70 -4.80 -20.70 -26.60
C GLU A 70 -5.84 -21.02 -25.51
N ALA A 71 -5.67 -20.61 -24.24
CA ALA A 71 -6.71 -20.74 -23.21
C ALA A 71 -7.44 -19.40 -22.97
N ALA A 72 -8.77 -19.44 -22.80
CA ALA A 72 -9.59 -18.27 -22.48
C ALA A 72 -9.07 -17.57 -21.21
N TYR A 73 -8.55 -16.36 -21.39
CA TYR A 73 -8.13 -15.47 -20.30
C TYR A 73 -9.23 -15.36 -19.23
N GLN A 74 -8.87 -15.62 -17.97
CA GLN A 74 -9.76 -15.50 -16.83
C GLN A 74 -9.34 -14.33 -15.95
N PHE A 75 -10.28 -13.42 -15.73
CA PHE A 75 -10.06 -12.25 -14.89
C PHE A 75 -9.84 -12.67 -13.43
N SER A 76 -8.67 -12.38 -12.88
CA SER A 76 -8.32 -12.84 -11.54
C SER A 76 -9.17 -12.18 -10.45
N HIS A 77 -9.46 -12.91 -9.36
CA HIS A 77 -10.27 -12.39 -8.26
C HIS A 77 -9.65 -11.13 -7.60
N GLU A 78 -8.33 -11.11 -7.44
CA GLU A 78 -7.61 -9.93 -6.93
C GLU A 78 -7.71 -8.73 -7.87
N ALA A 79 -7.66 -8.97 -9.19
CA ALA A 79 -7.85 -7.91 -10.18
C ALA A 79 -9.28 -7.37 -10.17
N PHE A 80 -10.27 -8.23 -9.94
CA PHE A 80 -11.66 -7.81 -9.78
C PHE A 80 -11.86 -6.91 -8.57
N MET A 81 -11.32 -7.30 -7.41
CA MET A 81 -11.37 -6.44 -6.21
C MET A 81 -10.64 -5.12 -6.43
N THR A 82 -9.46 -5.15 -7.06
CA THR A 82 -8.65 -3.94 -7.35
C THR A 82 -9.35 -3.01 -8.34
N ALA A 83 -9.89 -3.54 -9.43
CA ALA A 83 -10.63 -2.77 -10.42
C ALA A 83 -11.94 -2.20 -9.84
N GLY A 84 -12.67 -3.00 -9.06
CA GLY A 84 -13.88 -2.56 -8.37
C GLY A 84 -13.60 -1.43 -7.38
N PHE A 85 -12.53 -1.55 -6.60
CA PHE A 85 -12.04 -0.48 -5.73
C PHE A 85 -11.67 0.77 -6.53
N PHE A 86 -10.87 0.62 -7.59
CA PHE A 86 -10.39 1.73 -8.41
C PHE A 86 -11.53 2.51 -9.06
N VAL A 87 -12.49 1.82 -9.68
CA VAL A 87 -13.67 2.45 -10.29
C VAL A 87 -14.50 3.18 -9.23
N SER A 88 -14.76 2.55 -8.09
CA SER A 88 -15.55 3.16 -7.01
C SER A 88 -14.85 4.40 -6.43
N ALA A 89 -13.53 4.33 -6.25
CA ALA A 89 -12.71 5.42 -5.76
C ALA A 89 -12.66 6.60 -6.76
N LEU A 90 -12.58 6.31 -8.07
CA LEU A 90 -12.69 7.32 -9.12
C LEU A 90 -14.07 7.97 -9.15
N LEU A 91 -15.16 7.18 -9.03
CA LEU A 91 -16.52 7.71 -8.99
C LEU A 91 -16.72 8.66 -7.80
N TYR A 92 -16.22 8.30 -6.62
CA TYR A 92 -16.18 9.19 -5.46
C TYR A 92 -15.39 10.48 -5.78
N TRP A 93 -14.18 10.34 -6.34
CA TRP A 93 -13.32 11.49 -6.63
C TRP A 93 -13.95 12.45 -7.64
N PHE A 94 -14.61 11.94 -8.68
CA PHE A 94 -15.36 12.75 -9.64
C PHE A 94 -16.57 13.40 -9.01
N ALA A 95 -17.34 12.69 -8.18
CA ALA A 95 -18.49 13.25 -7.47
C ALA A 95 -18.06 14.42 -6.57
N GLU A 96 -16.95 14.28 -5.84
CA GLU A 96 -16.40 15.32 -4.98
C GLU A 96 -15.83 16.51 -5.76
N LYS A 97 -15.10 16.27 -6.87
CA LYS A 97 -14.53 17.34 -7.70
C LYS A 97 -15.56 18.11 -8.51
N ALA A 98 -16.54 17.42 -9.08
CA ALA A 98 -17.61 18.05 -9.85
C ALA A 98 -18.70 18.64 -8.95
N LEU A 99 -18.60 18.45 -7.63
CA LEU A 99 -19.67 18.74 -6.66
C LEU A 99 -21.00 18.12 -7.09
N PHE A 100 -20.93 16.96 -7.73
CA PHE A 100 -22.07 16.21 -8.22
C PHE A 100 -22.66 15.40 -7.05
N ALA A 101 -23.98 15.46 -6.88
CA ALA A 101 -24.74 14.90 -5.75
C ALA A 101 -24.64 15.67 -4.41
N SER A 102 -25.54 15.32 -3.49
CA SER A 102 -25.61 15.90 -2.14
C SER A 102 -24.45 15.44 -1.26
N ASP A 103 -24.14 16.20 -0.20
CA ASP A 103 -23.05 15.89 0.73
C ASP A 103 -23.20 14.49 1.36
N THR A 104 -24.43 14.08 1.68
CA THR A 104 -24.74 12.75 2.21
C THR A 104 -24.36 11.64 1.22
N VAL A 105 -24.63 11.83 -0.07
CA VAL A 105 -24.30 10.83 -1.11
C VAL A 105 -22.79 10.71 -1.26
N ARG A 106 -22.05 11.84 -1.28
CA ARG A 106 -20.58 11.81 -1.41
C ARG A 106 -19.92 11.15 -0.21
N LYS A 107 -20.40 11.41 1.00
CA LYS A 107 -19.98 10.68 2.23
C LYS A 107 -20.32 9.20 2.15
N GLY A 108 -21.52 8.85 1.65
CA GLY A 108 -21.92 7.47 1.41
C GLY A 108 -20.99 6.74 0.43
N LEU A 109 -20.63 7.38 -0.69
CA LEU A 109 -19.65 6.87 -1.65
C LEU A 109 -18.29 6.67 -1.00
N LEU A 110 -17.81 7.65 -0.22
CA LEU A 110 -16.52 7.53 0.49
C LEU A 110 -16.51 6.32 1.43
N MET A 111 -17.57 6.14 2.23
CA MET A 111 -17.70 5.00 3.13
C MET A 111 -17.73 3.67 2.38
N ALA A 112 -18.45 3.61 1.25
CA ALA A 112 -18.49 2.41 0.40
C ALA A 112 -17.11 2.06 -0.15
N VAL A 113 -16.32 3.04 -0.60
CA VAL A 113 -14.96 2.81 -1.08
C VAL A 113 -14.04 2.34 0.05
N ILE A 114 -14.13 2.96 1.24
CA ILE A 114 -13.37 2.48 2.41
C ILE A 114 -13.75 1.04 2.74
N ALA A 115 -15.03 0.68 2.72
CA ALA A 115 -15.49 -0.67 2.95
C ALA A 115 -14.93 -1.67 1.92
N LEU A 116 -14.91 -1.31 0.63
CA LEU A 116 -14.25 -2.11 -0.41
C LEU A 116 -12.75 -2.29 -0.15
N GLY A 117 -12.06 -1.26 0.34
CA GLY A 117 -10.65 -1.34 0.73
C GLY A 117 -10.42 -2.29 1.91
N VAL A 118 -11.30 -2.25 2.91
CA VAL A 118 -11.26 -3.18 4.05
C VAL A 118 -11.56 -4.61 3.61
N LEU A 119 -12.50 -4.80 2.68
CA LEU A 119 -12.78 -6.12 2.08
C LEU A 119 -11.58 -6.63 1.28
N TYR A 120 -10.90 -5.77 0.52
CA TYR A 120 -9.65 -6.12 -0.16
C TYR A 120 -8.58 -6.59 0.83
N LEU A 121 -8.39 -5.86 1.94
CA LEU A 121 -7.44 -6.23 3.00
C LEU A 121 -7.82 -7.57 3.65
N ALA A 122 -9.09 -7.77 4.00
CA ALA A 122 -9.57 -9.00 4.62
C ALA A 122 -9.40 -10.20 3.68
N ASN A 123 -9.80 -10.07 2.42
CA ASN A 123 -9.63 -11.11 1.42
C ASN A 123 -8.14 -11.41 1.16
N GLY A 124 -7.31 -10.38 1.05
CA GLY A 124 -5.87 -10.54 0.84
C GLY A 124 -5.19 -11.32 1.98
N LEU A 125 -5.61 -11.10 3.23
CA LEU A 125 -5.17 -11.87 4.39
C LEU A 125 -5.67 -13.31 4.38
N LEU A 126 -6.94 -13.54 4.05
CA LEU A 126 -7.52 -14.89 4.01
C LEU A 126 -6.81 -15.76 2.98
N VAL A 127 -6.54 -15.23 1.79
CA VAL A 127 -5.83 -15.92 0.70
C VAL A 127 -4.39 -16.29 1.11
N ARG A 128 -3.76 -15.52 2.01
CA ARG A 128 -2.37 -15.68 2.43
C ARG A 128 -2.21 -16.30 3.82
N SER A 129 -3.29 -16.83 4.40
CA SER A 129 -3.34 -17.30 5.78
C SER A 129 -2.39 -18.45 6.09
N GLU A 130 -2.07 -19.28 5.09
CA GLU A 130 -1.11 -20.39 5.22
C GLU A 130 0.36 -19.93 5.22
N GLN A 131 0.65 -18.73 4.68
CA GLN A 131 2.00 -18.21 4.53
C GLN A 131 2.15 -16.89 5.30
N TRP A 132 2.43 -16.99 6.60
CA TRP A 132 2.50 -15.86 7.53
C TRP A 132 3.48 -14.75 7.13
N LEU A 133 4.59 -15.07 6.46
CA LEU A 133 5.52 -14.11 5.91
C LEU A 133 4.92 -13.32 4.74
N VAL A 134 4.18 -14.00 3.86
CA VAL A 134 3.43 -13.36 2.75
C VAL A 134 2.32 -12.49 3.30
N ALA A 135 1.58 -12.98 4.29
CA ALA A 135 0.57 -12.20 4.99
C ALA A 135 1.16 -10.99 5.72
N SER A 136 2.31 -11.12 6.38
CA SER A 136 2.97 -10.02 7.07
C SER A 136 3.45 -8.95 6.10
N HIS A 137 3.99 -9.34 4.95
CA HIS A 137 4.44 -8.38 3.94
C HIS A 137 3.27 -7.69 3.27
N PHE A 138 2.20 -8.43 2.98
CA PHE A 138 0.94 -7.85 2.52
C PHE A 138 0.41 -6.79 3.50
N LEU A 139 0.45 -7.06 4.82
CA LEU A 139 0.07 -6.09 5.85
C LEU A 139 1.01 -4.90 5.91
N ALA A 140 2.32 -5.14 5.85
CA ALA A 140 3.33 -4.08 5.87
C ALA A 140 3.14 -3.14 4.69
N THR A 141 3.04 -3.67 3.47
CA THR A 141 2.85 -2.87 2.25
C THR A 141 1.50 -2.15 2.27
N THR A 142 0.40 -2.87 2.53
CA THR A 142 -0.93 -2.27 2.49
C THR A 142 -1.13 -1.26 3.62
N LEU A 143 -0.90 -1.63 4.87
CA LEU A 143 -1.22 -0.75 6.00
C LEU A 143 -0.10 0.24 6.30
N CYS A 144 1.15 -0.22 6.49
CA CYS A 144 2.26 0.67 6.82
C CYS A 144 2.68 1.52 5.61
N GLY A 145 2.85 0.88 4.44
CA GLY A 145 3.23 1.57 3.21
C GLY A 145 2.13 2.50 2.71
N GLY A 146 0.87 2.04 2.76
CA GLY A 146 -0.30 2.88 2.49
C GLY A 146 -0.39 4.08 3.42
N ALA A 147 -0.21 3.90 4.74
CA ALA A 147 -0.22 5.01 5.69
C ALA A 147 0.92 6.02 5.45
N LEU A 148 2.11 5.55 5.08
CA LEU A 148 3.24 6.40 4.70
C LEU A 148 2.94 7.20 3.42
N LEU A 149 2.35 6.56 2.41
CA LEU A 149 1.93 7.22 1.18
C LEU A 149 0.84 8.27 1.47
N ALA A 150 -0.16 7.93 2.27
CA ALA A 150 -1.19 8.86 2.72
C ALA A 150 -0.59 10.06 3.46
N HIS A 151 0.35 9.83 4.39
CA HIS A 151 1.04 10.90 5.10
C HIS A 151 1.82 11.81 4.12
N SER A 152 2.52 11.22 3.15
CA SER A 152 3.23 11.97 2.11
C SER A 152 2.29 12.87 1.31
N MET A 153 1.10 12.37 0.95
CA MET A 153 0.06 13.11 0.25
C MET A 153 -0.54 14.23 1.09
N LEU A 154 -0.73 14.01 2.39
CA LEU A 154 -1.23 15.00 3.35
C LEU A 154 -0.24 16.15 3.56
N ILE A 155 1.07 15.85 3.61
CA ILE A 155 2.11 16.88 3.67
C ILE A 155 2.13 17.68 2.37
N ARG A 156 2.05 17.00 1.22
CA ARG A 156 1.95 17.68 -0.09
C ARG A 156 0.71 18.58 -0.18
N ALA A 157 -0.40 18.18 0.45
CA ALA A 157 -1.62 18.98 0.55
C ALA A 157 -1.54 20.13 1.57
N GLN A 158 -0.43 20.26 2.31
CA GLN A 158 -0.23 21.23 3.39
C GLN A 158 -1.35 21.16 4.45
N HIS A 159 -1.65 19.94 4.92
CA HIS A 159 -2.56 19.74 6.03
C HIS A 159 -2.03 20.44 7.31
N LYS A 160 -2.95 20.83 8.20
CA LYS A 160 -2.64 21.54 9.46
C LYS A 160 -2.94 20.71 10.71
N VAL A 161 -3.30 19.43 10.52
CA VAL A 161 -3.66 18.54 11.62
C VAL A 161 -2.37 17.95 12.21
N GLU A 162 -1.76 18.66 13.16
CA GLU A 162 -0.45 18.28 13.73
C GLU A 162 -0.46 16.93 14.45
N GLU A 163 -1.60 16.56 15.04
CA GLU A 163 -1.81 15.24 15.67
C GLU A 163 -1.49 14.09 14.71
N LEU A 164 -1.83 14.26 13.43
CA LEU A 164 -1.68 13.23 12.41
C LEU A 164 -0.20 12.98 12.09
N ASN A 165 0.63 14.03 12.14
CA ASN A 165 2.08 13.93 11.95
C ASN A 165 2.75 13.07 13.03
N GLY A 166 2.19 13.04 14.24
CA GLY A 166 2.70 12.22 15.34
C GLY A 166 2.05 10.82 15.41
N TRP A 167 0.77 10.69 15.05
CA TRP A 167 0.05 9.42 15.18
C TRP A 167 0.35 8.45 14.03
N LEU A 168 0.41 8.93 12.78
CA LEU A 168 0.65 8.05 11.63
C LEU A 168 1.99 7.29 11.71
N PRO A 169 3.14 7.94 12.03
CA PRO A 169 4.40 7.20 12.15
C PRO A 169 4.39 6.19 13.31
N LYS A 170 3.68 6.46 14.41
CA LYS A 170 3.55 5.52 15.53
C LYS A 170 2.74 4.29 15.12
N VAL A 171 1.62 4.48 14.44
CA VAL A 171 0.80 3.38 13.93
C VAL A 171 1.58 2.56 12.91
N GLY A 172 2.30 3.22 11.99
CA GLY A 172 3.22 2.57 11.07
C GLY A 172 4.28 1.72 11.76
N ALA A 173 4.92 2.26 12.80
CA ALA A 173 5.90 1.53 13.59
C ALA A 173 5.30 0.31 14.29
N VAL A 174 4.10 0.43 14.88
CA VAL A 174 3.40 -0.72 15.49
C VAL A 174 3.10 -1.79 14.45
N ILE A 175 2.58 -1.41 13.27
CA ILE A 175 2.31 -2.37 12.19
C ILE A 175 3.60 -3.06 11.75
N ALA A 176 4.69 -2.32 11.57
CA ALA A 176 5.97 -2.88 11.16
C ALA A 176 6.53 -3.86 12.19
N VAL A 177 6.40 -3.56 13.49
CA VAL A 177 6.78 -4.49 14.58
C VAL A 177 5.94 -5.76 14.52
N ILE A 178 4.62 -5.65 14.35
CA ILE A 178 3.73 -6.81 14.20
C ILE A 178 4.18 -7.67 13.01
N CYS A 179 4.42 -7.05 11.85
CA CYS A 179 4.83 -7.76 10.64
C CYS A 179 6.20 -8.44 10.79
N LEU A 180 7.14 -7.80 11.49
CA LEU A 180 8.44 -8.42 11.82
C LEU A 180 8.23 -9.65 12.71
N VAL A 181 7.47 -9.53 13.79
CA VAL A 181 7.24 -10.64 14.73
C VAL A 181 6.53 -11.80 14.05
N THR A 182 5.53 -11.54 13.19
CA THR A 182 4.79 -12.61 12.51
C THR A 182 5.55 -13.21 11.32
N GLY A 183 6.45 -12.48 10.68
CA GLY A 183 7.24 -12.95 9.54
C GLY A 183 8.50 -13.74 9.93
N LEU A 184 9.10 -13.46 11.09
CA LEU A 184 10.34 -14.10 11.55
C LEU A 184 10.32 -15.64 11.60
N PRO A 185 9.24 -16.32 12.04
CA PRO A 185 9.23 -17.78 12.13
C PRO A 185 9.52 -18.47 10.79
N GLN A 186 9.02 -17.94 9.68
CA GLN A 186 9.21 -18.52 8.35
C GLN A 186 10.59 -18.19 7.73
N MET A 187 11.41 -17.36 8.38
CA MET A 187 12.82 -17.18 7.96
C MET A 187 13.64 -18.45 8.16
N VAL A 188 13.29 -19.29 9.14
CA VAL A 188 13.99 -20.54 9.42
C VAL A 188 13.87 -21.51 8.24
N ASP A 189 12.67 -21.59 7.65
CA ASP A 189 12.43 -22.43 6.47
C ASP A 189 13.28 -21.96 5.28
N LEU A 190 13.42 -20.65 5.10
CA LEU A 190 14.26 -20.08 4.03
C LEU A 190 15.76 -20.35 4.25
N ILE A 191 16.23 -20.34 5.50
CA ILE A 191 17.61 -20.72 5.84
C ILE A 191 17.84 -22.20 5.50
N TYR A 192 16.90 -23.07 5.86
CA TYR A 192 16.98 -24.49 5.54
C TYR A 192 17.04 -24.73 4.02
N MET A 193 16.24 -24.01 3.24
CA MET A 193 16.31 -24.06 1.77
C MET A 193 17.67 -23.57 1.24
N ALA A 194 18.22 -22.50 1.81
CA ALA A 194 19.53 -21.98 1.44
C ALA A 194 20.65 -23.00 1.71
N GLU A 195 20.61 -23.69 2.85
CA GLU A 195 21.64 -24.66 3.24
C GLU A 195 21.53 -25.99 2.49
N GLN A 196 20.31 -26.52 2.31
CA GLN A 196 20.12 -27.85 1.72
C GLN A 196 20.01 -27.85 0.21
N HIS A 197 19.40 -26.82 -0.37
CA HIS A 197 19.13 -26.75 -1.81
C HIS A 197 20.06 -25.76 -2.52
N ASN A 198 20.96 -25.10 -1.79
CA ASN A 198 21.83 -24.03 -2.30
C ASN A 198 21.05 -22.86 -2.94
N GLU A 199 19.82 -22.64 -2.48
CA GLU A 199 18.91 -21.60 -2.97
C GLU A 199 18.83 -20.44 -1.96
N ALA A 200 19.93 -19.70 -1.80
CA ALA A 200 20.01 -18.59 -0.84
C ALA A 200 19.22 -17.33 -1.26
N ALA A 201 18.77 -17.26 -2.51
CA ALA A 201 18.23 -16.05 -3.09
C ALA A 201 16.92 -15.54 -2.43
N PRO A 202 15.92 -16.40 -2.14
CA PRO A 202 14.72 -15.98 -1.41
C PRO A 202 15.05 -15.44 -0.01
N PHE A 203 15.94 -16.11 0.72
CA PHE A 203 16.40 -15.66 2.04
C PHE A 203 17.03 -14.25 1.98
N VAL A 204 17.96 -14.03 1.05
CA VAL A 204 18.62 -12.71 0.87
C VAL A 204 17.59 -11.62 0.53
N ALA A 205 16.65 -11.90 -0.36
CA ALA A 205 15.59 -10.95 -0.72
C ALA A 205 14.73 -10.57 0.50
N GLN A 206 14.40 -11.54 1.36
CA GLN A 206 13.63 -11.26 2.57
C GLN A 206 14.40 -10.47 3.62
N VAL A 207 15.69 -10.75 3.81
CA VAL A 207 16.55 -9.97 4.70
C VAL A 207 16.65 -8.51 4.23
N ILE A 208 16.83 -8.28 2.93
CA ILE A 208 16.84 -6.93 2.34
C ILE A 208 15.48 -6.25 2.54
N SER A 209 14.38 -6.98 2.30
CA SER A 209 13.02 -6.47 2.48
C SER A 209 12.78 -5.97 3.91
N LEU A 210 13.06 -6.81 4.91
CA LEU A 210 12.88 -6.48 6.32
C LEU A 210 13.80 -5.34 6.77
N GLY A 211 15.06 -5.34 6.33
CA GLY A 211 15.99 -4.25 6.59
C GLY A 211 15.50 -2.91 6.05
N LEU A 212 14.98 -2.90 4.82
CA LEU A 212 14.40 -1.71 4.20
C LEU A 212 13.09 -1.27 4.85
N LEU A 213 12.26 -2.19 5.35
CA LEU A 213 11.06 -1.86 6.12
C LEU A 213 11.43 -1.08 7.39
N ILE A 214 12.40 -1.60 8.15
CA ILE A 214 12.90 -0.95 9.37
C ILE A 214 13.49 0.42 9.05
N ALA A 215 14.29 0.51 7.98
CA ALA A 215 14.86 1.78 7.54
C ALA A 215 13.78 2.79 7.13
N ALA A 216 12.78 2.38 6.34
CA ALA A 216 11.68 3.22 5.90
C ALA A 216 10.89 3.78 7.08
N VAL A 217 10.55 2.92 8.05
CA VAL A 217 9.85 3.32 9.28
C VAL A 217 10.73 4.23 10.13
N GLY A 218 12.03 3.94 10.27
CA GLY A 218 12.97 4.78 11.00
C GLY A 218 13.06 6.20 10.43
N VAL A 219 13.21 6.31 9.10
CA VAL A 219 13.19 7.60 8.38
C VAL A 219 11.84 8.28 8.53
N TRP A 220 10.74 7.54 8.46
CA TRP A 220 9.40 8.09 8.64
C TRP A 220 9.17 8.63 10.06
N PHE A 221 9.75 7.96 11.06
CA PHE A 221 9.64 8.31 12.47
C PHE A 221 10.57 9.47 12.87
N MET A 222 11.62 9.76 12.09
CA MET A 222 12.62 10.80 12.37
C MET A 222 12.02 12.18 12.75
N PRO A 223 11.07 12.76 12.00
CA PRO A 223 10.49 14.06 12.36
C PRO A 223 9.85 14.07 13.77
N THR A 224 9.32 12.93 14.21
CA THR A 224 8.75 12.78 15.55
C THR A 224 9.85 12.76 16.61
N LEU A 225 10.97 12.08 16.35
CA LEU A 225 12.13 12.03 17.24
C LEU A 225 12.83 13.38 17.35
N THR A 226 13.02 14.07 16.23
CA THR A 226 13.73 15.36 16.17
C THR A 226 12.82 16.54 16.47
N LYS A 227 11.55 16.30 16.83
CA LYS A 227 10.51 17.34 17.06
C LYS A 227 10.45 18.36 15.91
N SER A 228 10.67 17.89 14.69
CA SER A 228 10.72 18.69 13.48
C SER A 228 9.44 18.49 12.66
N LYS A 229 9.08 19.48 11.85
CA LYS A 229 7.95 19.33 10.92
C LYS A 229 8.31 18.30 9.85
N PRO A 230 7.44 17.34 9.54
CA PRO A 230 7.74 16.37 8.51
C PRO A 230 7.76 17.08 7.15
N VAL A 231 8.85 16.89 6.41
CA VAL A 231 9.07 17.50 5.10
C VAL A 231 8.87 16.47 4.00
N PHE A 232 8.37 16.93 2.86
CA PHE A 232 8.00 16.05 1.74
C PHE A 232 9.19 15.18 1.26
N ASN A 233 10.41 15.72 1.24
CA ASN A 233 11.59 14.99 0.78
C ASN A 233 11.93 13.79 1.67
N VAL A 234 11.83 13.95 3.00
CA VAL A 234 12.09 12.85 3.95
C VAL A 234 11.02 11.77 3.81
N MET A 235 9.74 12.15 3.66
CA MET A 235 8.68 11.18 3.44
C MET A 235 8.82 10.45 2.09
N SER A 236 9.24 11.16 1.05
CA SER A 236 9.46 10.57 -0.28
C SER A 236 10.61 9.57 -0.24
N PHE A 237 11.68 9.88 0.50
CA PHE A 237 12.78 8.95 0.70
C PHE A 237 12.35 7.70 1.48
N ALA A 238 11.59 7.86 2.57
CA ALA A 238 10.99 6.72 3.29
C ALA A 238 10.08 5.90 2.37
N MET A 239 9.30 6.55 1.51
CA MET A 239 8.40 5.90 0.55
C MET A 239 9.16 5.07 -0.47
N VAL A 240 10.30 5.56 -0.97
CA VAL A 240 11.19 4.80 -1.87
C VAL A 240 11.74 3.57 -1.17
N MET A 241 12.21 3.69 0.08
CA MET A 241 12.66 2.54 0.87
C MET A 241 11.55 1.51 1.07
N MET A 242 10.34 1.98 1.40
CA MET A 242 9.17 1.11 1.60
C MET A 242 8.74 0.40 0.32
N PHE A 243 8.84 1.07 -0.83
CA PHE A 243 8.59 0.48 -2.13
C PHE A 243 9.57 -0.66 -2.43
N PHE A 244 10.88 -0.41 -2.26
CA PHE A 244 11.89 -1.45 -2.46
C PHE A 244 11.75 -2.60 -1.45
N SER A 245 11.44 -2.30 -0.19
CA SER A 245 11.11 -3.31 0.81
C SER A 245 9.99 -4.24 0.31
N SER A 246 8.90 -3.65 -0.19
CA SER A 246 7.73 -4.40 -0.69
C SER A 246 8.04 -5.17 -1.98
N TYR A 247 8.90 -4.63 -2.84
CA TYR A 247 9.33 -5.31 -4.06
C TYR A 247 10.20 -6.54 -3.74
N PHE A 248 11.22 -6.39 -2.88
CA PHE A 248 12.07 -7.51 -2.47
C PHE A 248 11.31 -8.58 -1.70
N ALA A 249 10.31 -8.17 -0.90
CA ALA A 249 9.37 -9.08 -0.27
C ALA A 249 8.69 -10.01 -1.30
N GLY A 250 8.22 -9.43 -2.41
CA GLY A 250 7.56 -10.19 -3.48
C GLY A 250 8.49 -11.05 -4.33
N VAL A 251 9.77 -10.65 -4.49
CA VAL A 251 10.78 -11.45 -5.21
C VAL A 251 11.28 -12.64 -4.38
N GLY A 252 11.17 -12.55 -3.05
CA GLY A 252 11.58 -13.59 -2.11
C GLY A 252 10.57 -14.72 -1.93
N TYR A 253 9.59 -14.84 -2.84
CA TYR A 253 8.64 -15.95 -2.93
C TYR A 253 8.92 -16.79 -4.18
#